data_AF-A0AAW2YV37-F1
#
_entry.id   AF-A0AAW2YV37-F1
#
_cell.length_a   1.000
_cell.length_b   1.000
_cell.length_c   1.000
_cell.angle_alpha   90.00
_cell.angle_beta   90.00
_cell.angle_gamma   90.00
#
_symmetry.space_group_name_H-M   'P 1'
#
loop_
_entity.id
_entity.type
_entity.pdbx_description
1 polymer ?
#
loop_
_entity_poly.entity_id
_entity_poly.type
_entity_poly.pdbx_seq_one_letter_code
_entity_poly.pdbx_strand_id
1 'polypeptide(L)'
;MNWLSSFLNTKPNTKPPKPTIPKAEVTDRIDDPNFFNDVSKIMEHISAENFPKLALSGYSILGQENTVLAEERSKVQANLHDGRFDGCEDRAISILLSNAIGDALGAPLEFSSVRYIQEPELTDFNQLNIWEHPRYNRFRLEPGQWTDDFSMAQCIADTLLTHKELKPIDLRARFCCWWYLGYCNAFGFAEDQTTRASVGLGGNISYSLYEFVKNPTIPFTLSGDLNTSGNGSVMRNSAIPIFYYKYGLDAAMKAAYEQSKTTHQGDEAAELCRLLTFVCFKGIQTGDKSKVFDSLETEFTSKLYSVSCLAKSLDEEEHEENKGIRH
;
A
#
# COMPACT_ATOMS: atom_id res chain seq x y z
N MET A 1 -25.64 -11.41 -5.84
CA MET A 1 -25.37 -10.88 -7.19
C MET A 1 -25.94 -9.46 -7.45
N ASN A 2 -26.41 -8.71 -6.44
CA ASN A 2 -27.03 -7.38 -6.66
C ASN A 2 -26.31 -6.22 -5.92
N TRP A 3 -25.05 -6.38 -5.50
CA TRP A 3 -24.28 -5.29 -4.89
C TRP A 3 -23.34 -4.60 -5.90
N LEU A 4 -22.73 -5.36 -6.83
CA LEU A 4 -21.88 -4.81 -7.89
C LEU A 4 -22.61 -3.89 -8.88
N SER A 5 -23.91 -4.10 -9.14
CA SER A 5 -24.70 -3.26 -10.05
C SER A 5 -25.07 -1.88 -9.47
N SER A 6 -25.00 -1.73 -8.15
CA SER A 6 -25.27 -0.46 -7.46
C SER A 6 -24.08 0.50 -7.53
N PHE A 7 -22.86 -0.02 -7.64
CA PHE A 7 -21.63 0.79 -7.70
C PHE A 7 -21.41 1.40 -9.09
N LEU A 8 -21.95 0.77 -10.14
CA LEU A 8 -21.75 1.18 -11.54
C LEU A 8 -22.78 2.19 -12.07
N ASN A 9 -23.81 2.55 -11.30
CA ASN A 9 -24.95 3.36 -11.77
C ASN A 9 -25.09 4.75 -11.11
N THR A 10 -24.05 5.26 -10.45
CA THR A 10 -24.07 6.64 -9.96
C THR A 10 -23.73 7.62 -11.09
N LYS A 11 -24.71 8.42 -11.50
CA LYS A 11 -24.52 9.59 -12.38
C LYS A 11 -23.42 10.50 -11.80
N PRO A 12 -22.66 11.24 -12.63
CA PRO A 12 -21.66 12.18 -12.13
C PRO A 12 -22.38 13.33 -11.40
N ASN A 13 -22.45 13.23 -10.08
CA ASN A 13 -22.85 14.33 -9.22
C ASN A 13 -21.74 15.38 -9.26
N THR A 14 -22.16 16.63 -9.32
CA THR A 14 -21.33 17.84 -9.46
C THR A 14 -20.01 17.76 -8.70
N LYS A 15 -18.88 17.97 -9.40
CA LYS A 15 -17.55 18.08 -8.80
C LYS A 15 -17.61 19.05 -7.60
N PRO A 16 -17.13 18.68 -6.41
CA PRO A 16 -17.03 19.61 -5.30
C PRO A 16 -16.11 20.78 -5.70
N PRO A 17 -16.35 22.00 -5.16
CA PRO A 17 -15.50 23.14 -5.45
C PRO A 17 -14.06 22.83 -5.02
N LYS A 18 -13.11 22.99 -5.95
CA LYS A 18 -11.68 22.81 -5.66
C LYS A 18 -11.29 23.76 -4.51
N PRO A 19 -10.63 23.27 -3.45
CA PRO A 19 -10.08 24.16 -2.43
C PRO A 19 -9.12 25.14 -3.11
N THR A 20 -9.35 26.44 -2.93
CA THR A 20 -8.47 27.50 -3.43
C THR A 20 -7.19 27.50 -2.62
N ILE A 21 -6.19 26.76 -3.09
CA ILE A 21 -4.82 26.81 -2.59
C ILE A 21 -4.19 28.14 -3.09
N PRO A 22 -3.52 28.93 -2.23
CA PRO A 22 -2.86 30.17 -2.65
C PRO A 22 -1.92 29.94 -3.83
N LYS A 23 -1.99 30.82 -4.83
CA LYS A 23 -1.18 30.76 -6.05
C LYS A 23 0.29 31.06 -5.73
N ALA A 24 1.05 30.04 -5.36
CA ALA A 24 2.50 30.05 -5.57
C ALA A 24 2.77 29.96 -7.09
N GLU A 25 3.79 30.67 -7.56
CA GLU A 25 4.06 30.92 -8.97
C GLU A 25 4.33 29.65 -9.80
N VAL A 26 4.02 29.78 -11.07
CA VAL A 26 3.72 28.73 -12.04
C VAL A 26 5.00 28.10 -12.59
N THR A 27 5.48 27.04 -11.95
CA THR A 27 6.17 25.88 -12.57
C THR A 27 6.08 24.61 -11.72
N ASP A 28 5.89 24.71 -10.39
CA ASP A 28 5.87 23.55 -9.46
C ASP A 28 4.47 23.29 -8.95
N ARG A 29 3.57 23.17 -9.90
CA ARG A 29 2.20 22.80 -9.60
C ARG A 29 2.18 21.35 -9.16
N ILE A 30 1.52 21.09 -8.03
CA ILE A 30 1.25 19.76 -7.51
C ILE A 30 0.45 18.90 -8.52
N ASP A 31 -0.26 19.55 -9.44
CA ASP A 31 -0.91 18.99 -10.62
C ASP A 31 -0.01 18.77 -11.86
N ASP A 32 1.29 19.07 -11.79
CA ASP A 32 2.24 18.80 -12.88
C ASP A 32 2.59 17.30 -12.91
N PRO A 33 2.36 16.58 -14.03
CA PRO A 33 2.81 15.19 -14.17
C PRO A 33 4.33 15.02 -14.03
N ASN A 34 5.11 16.09 -14.16
CA ASN A 34 6.55 16.13 -13.93
C ASN A 34 6.94 16.40 -12.47
N PHE A 35 5.96 16.54 -11.55
CA PHE A 35 6.23 16.85 -10.14
C PHE A 35 7.24 15.88 -9.50
N PHE A 36 7.16 14.59 -9.85
CA PHE A 36 8.07 13.56 -9.34
C PHE A 36 9.44 13.49 -10.05
N ASN A 37 9.71 14.34 -11.06
CA ASN A 37 10.98 14.34 -11.79
C ASN A 37 12.11 15.02 -11.01
N ASP A 38 11.79 15.93 -10.08
CA ASP A 38 12.78 16.62 -9.23
C ASP A 38 12.50 16.35 -7.75
N VAL A 39 12.98 15.19 -7.27
CA VAL A 39 12.79 14.74 -5.88
C VAL A 39 13.41 15.70 -4.87
N SER A 40 14.54 16.33 -5.18
CA SER A 40 15.20 17.29 -4.30
C SER A 40 14.28 18.47 -4.02
N LYS A 41 13.67 19.01 -5.07
CA LYS A 41 12.71 20.11 -4.96
C LYS A 41 11.47 19.74 -4.14
N ILE A 42 10.95 18.53 -4.31
CA ILE A 42 9.84 18.02 -3.48
C ILE A 42 10.24 18.02 -2.00
N MET A 43 11.44 17.53 -1.66
CA MET A 43 11.90 17.51 -0.28
C MET A 43 12.13 18.92 0.29
N GLU A 44 12.58 19.88 -0.53
CA GLU A 44 12.66 21.29 -0.16
C GLU A 44 11.28 21.86 0.19
N HIS A 45 10.26 21.60 -0.63
CA HIS A 45 8.89 22.03 -0.37
C HIS A 45 8.31 21.40 0.91
N ILE A 46 8.57 20.12 1.14
CA ILE A 46 8.17 19.42 2.37
C ILE A 46 8.86 20.03 3.59
N SER A 47 10.17 20.28 3.50
CA SER A 47 10.97 20.84 4.60
C SER A 47 10.59 22.27 4.95
N ALA A 48 10.19 23.06 3.95
CA ALA A 48 9.76 24.44 4.11
C ALA A 48 8.28 24.59 4.50
N GLU A 49 7.53 23.48 4.60
CA GLU A 49 6.07 23.48 4.82
C GLU A 49 5.31 24.36 3.81
N ASN A 50 5.81 24.41 2.56
CA ASN A 50 5.28 25.29 1.51
C ASN A 50 3.86 24.91 1.04
N PHE A 51 3.39 23.71 1.41
CA PHE A 51 2.10 23.18 0.97
C PHE A 51 1.25 22.69 2.15
N PRO A 52 -0.09 22.80 2.08
CA PRO A 52 -0.98 22.19 3.05
C PRO A 52 -0.82 20.66 3.12
N LYS A 53 -1.09 20.10 4.31
CA LYS A 53 -0.92 18.65 4.59
C LYS A 53 -1.71 17.70 3.69
N LEU A 54 -2.78 18.18 3.04
CA LEU A 54 -3.62 17.39 2.14
C LEU A 54 -3.60 17.90 0.70
N ALA A 55 -2.59 18.70 0.33
CA ALA A 55 -2.49 19.27 -1.02
C ALA A 55 -2.51 18.22 -2.14
N LEU A 56 -2.10 16.99 -1.84
CA LEU A 56 -2.07 15.83 -2.74
C LEU A 56 -3.14 14.76 -2.47
N SER A 57 -4.09 15.00 -1.56
CA SER A 57 -5.11 14.00 -1.16
C SER A 57 -5.97 13.46 -2.31
N GLY A 58 -6.28 14.28 -3.31
CA GLY A 58 -6.99 13.85 -4.52
C GLY A 58 -6.11 13.33 -5.66
N TYR A 59 -4.80 13.15 -5.44
CA TYR A 59 -3.83 12.87 -6.49
C TYR A 59 -3.30 11.42 -6.41
N SER A 60 -3.32 10.78 -7.57
CA SER A 60 -2.63 9.54 -7.91
C SER A 60 -2.43 9.53 -9.42
N ILE A 61 -1.45 8.77 -9.92
CA ILE A 61 -1.31 8.52 -11.37
C ILE A 61 -2.52 7.77 -11.92
N LEU A 62 -3.24 7.03 -11.07
CA LEU A 62 -4.52 6.42 -11.39
C LEU A 62 -5.74 7.32 -11.15
N GLY A 63 -5.55 8.59 -10.78
CA GLY A 63 -6.63 9.56 -10.55
C GLY A 63 -7.46 9.86 -11.80
N GLN A 64 -8.75 10.16 -11.63
CA GLN A 64 -9.73 10.31 -12.72
C GLN A 64 -9.36 11.35 -13.79
N GLU A 65 -8.57 12.37 -13.45
CA GLU A 65 -8.16 13.43 -14.40
C GLU A 65 -6.92 13.04 -15.24
N ASN A 66 -6.27 11.91 -14.96
CA ASN A 66 -5.09 11.45 -15.69
C ASN A 66 -5.46 10.78 -17.03
N THR A 67 -4.91 11.30 -18.13
CA THR A 67 -5.15 10.82 -19.49
C THR A 67 -4.18 9.72 -19.96
N VAL A 68 -3.06 9.52 -19.27
CA VAL A 68 -1.97 8.59 -19.65
C VAL A 68 -2.47 7.15 -19.77
N LEU A 69 -3.42 6.75 -18.91
CA LEU A 69 -4.00 5.41 -18.89
C LEU A 69 -5.48 5.39 -19.27
N ALA A 70 -5.96 6.41 -20.00
CA ALA A 70 -7.39 6.54 -20.32
C ALA A 70 -7.90 5.37 -21.19
N GLU A 71 -7.08 4.90 -22.12
CA GLU A 71 -7.42 3.77 -22.97
C GLU A 71 -7.47 2.45 -22.17
N GLU A 72 -6.45 2.19 -21.35
CA GLU A 72 -6.39 1.02 -20.47
C GLU A 72 -7.57 1.01 -19.50
N ARG A 73 -7.90 2.16 -18.89
CA ARG A 73 -9.07 2.28 -18.01
C ARG A 73 -10.36 1.97 -18.75
N SER A 74 -10.54 2.49 -19.95
CA SER A 74 -11.73 2.22 -20.77
C SER A 74 -11.86 0.73 -21.09
N LYS A 75 -10.75 0.06 -21.41
CA LYS A 75 -10.71 -1.39 -21.64
C LYS A 75 -11.06 -2.18 -20.38
N VAL A 76 -10.45 -1.84 -19.24
CA VAL A 76 -10.73 -2.50 -17.95
C VAL A 76 -12.18 -2.29 -17.53
N GLN A 77 -12.74 -1.09 -17.69
CA GLN A 77 -14.15 -0.80 -17.41
C GLN A 77 -15.10 -1.60 -18.30
N ALA A 78 -14.81 -1.72 -19.59
CA ALA A 78 -15.59 -2.55 -20.50
C ALA A 78 -15.52 -4.04 -20.11
N ASN A 79 -14.32 -4.54 -19.75
CA ASN A 79 -14.14 -5.92 -19.30
C ASN A 79 -14.86 -6.21 -17.97
N LEU A 80 -14.86 -5.25 -17.03
CA LEU A 80 -15.63 -5.34 -15.79
C LEU A 80 -17.14 -5.43 -16.07
N HIS A 81 -17.66 -4.58 -16.97
CA HIS A 81 -19.07 -4.59 -17.32
C HIS A 81 -19.51 -5.89 -18.00
N ASP A 82 -18.67 -6.40 -18.91
CA ASP A 82 -18.99 -7.58 -19.71
C ASP A 82 -18.56 -8.91 -19.05
N GLY A 83 -17.92 -8.87 -17.87
CA GLY A 83 -17.41 -10.04 -17.16
C GLY A 83 -16.30 -10.78 -17.90
N ARG A 84 -15.44 -10.05 -18.63
CA ARG A 84 -14.44 -10.60 -19.57
C ARG A 84 -13.01 -10.63 -19.05
N PHE A 85 -12.81 -10.95 -17.77
CA PHE A 85 -11.47 -11.26 -17.27
C PHE A 85 -11.18 -12.74 -17.41
N ASP A 86 -9.96 -13.08 -17.81
CA ASP A 86 -9.49 -14.44 -17.59
C ASP A 86 -9.23 -14.70 -16.09
N GLY A 87 -9.05 -15.96 -15.71
CA GLY A 87 -8.85 -16.31 -14.30
C GLY A 87 -7.59 -15.69 -13.68
N CYS A 88 -6.53 -15.48 -14.45
CA CYS A 88 -5.31 -14.85 -13.96
C CYS A 88 -5.53 -13.35 -13.70
N GLU A 89 -6.20 -12.67 -14.62
CA GLU A 89 -6.57 -11.25 -14.48
C GLU A 89 -7.49 -11.03 -13.27
N ASP A 90 -8.52 -11.87 -13.10
CA ASP A 90 -9.44 -11.80 -11.96
C ASP A 90 -8.70 -11.92 -10.61
N ARG A 91 -7.76 -12.87 -10.52
CA ARG A 91 -6.91 -13.05 -9.31
C ARG A 91 -5.93 -11.91 -9.10
N ALA A 92 -5.34 -11.37 -10.17
CA ALA A 92 -4.45 -10.22 -10.08
C ALA A 92 -5.18 -8.97 -9.57
N ILE A 93 -6.38 -8.71 -10.09
CA ILE A 93 -7.26 -7.62 -9.62
C ILE A 93 -7.61 -7.84 -8.13
N SER A 94 -7.96 -9.08 -7.77
CA SER A 94 -8.33 -9.44 -6.40
C SER A 94 -7.23 -9.17 -5.38
N ILE A 95 -5.94 -9.32 -5.74
CA ILE A 95 -4.81 -9.03 -4.82
C ILE A 95 -4.81 -7.55 -4.39
N LEU A 96 -4.95 -6.62 -5.35
CA LEU A 96 -4.95 -5.19 -5.03
C LEU A 96 -6.23 -4.77 -4.30
N LEU A 97 -7.40 -5.28 -4.73
CA LEU A 97 -8.68 -4.99 -4.08
C LEU A 97 -8.73 -5.53 -2.64
N SER A 98 -8.20 -6.73 -2.41
CA SER A 98 -8.18 -7.32 -1.06
C SER A 98 -7.26 -6.56 -0.11
N ASN A 99 -6.19 -5.94 -0.62
CA ASN A 99 -5.38 -5.02 0.18
C ASN A 99 -6.19 -3.80 0.64
N ALA A 100 -6.96 -3.18 -0.27
CA ALA A 100 -7.80 -2.03 0.05
C ALA A 100 -8.93 -2.39 1.01
N ILE A 101 -9.61 -3.51 0.75
CA ILE A 101 -10.73 -4.00 1.56
C ILE A 101 -10.24 -4.42 2.95
N GLY A 102 -9.11 -5.14 3.03
CA GLY A 102 -8.53 -5.60 4.27
C GLY A 102 -8.08 -4.44 5.16
N ASP A 103 -7.43 -3.43 4.58
CA ASP A 103 -7.06 -2.18 5.25
C ASP A 103 -8.31 -1.49 5.81
N ALA A 104 -9.27 -1.15 4.94
CA ALA A 104 -10.48 -0.43 5.36
C ALA A 104 -11.27 -1.20 6.43
N LEU A 105 -11.48 -2.51 6.28
CA LEU A 105 -12.24 -3.30 7.27
C LEU A 105 -11.47 -3.54 8.57
N GLY A 106 -10.13 -3.59 8.52
CA GLY A 106 -9.27 -3.84 9.67
C GLY A 106 -9.03 -2.60 10.53
N ALA A 107 -8.88 -1.43 9.90
CA ALA A 107 -8.48 -0.19 10.56
C ALA A 107 -9.36 0.21 11.78
N PRO A 108 -10.70 0.02 11.77
CA PRO A 108 -11.52 0.32 12.96
C PRO A 108 -11.15 -0.50 14.20
N LEU A 109 -10.60 -1.70 14.02
CA LEU A 109 -10.23 -2.61 15.10
C LEU A 109 -8.77 -2.49 15.51
N GLU A 110 -7.99 -1.62 14.87
CA GLU A 110 -6.59 -1.43 15.21
C GLU A 110 -6.43 -1.02 16.70
N PHE A 111 -5.41 -1.57 17.36
CA PHE A 111 -5.14 -1.43 18.80
C PHE A 111 -6.21 -2.02 19.73
N SER A 112 -7.21 -2.74 19.20
CA SER A 112 -8.17 -3.46 20.01
C SER A 112 -7.64 -4.83 20.42
N SER A 113 -7.68 -5.14 21.72
CA SER A 113 -7.32 -6.48 22.19
C SER A 113 -8.35 -7.51 21.74
N VAL A 114 -7.87 -8.65 21.22
CA VAL A 114 -8.71 -9.84 20.98
C VAL A 114 -9.24 -10.33 22.33
N ARG A 115 -10.56 -10.51 22.42
CA ARG A 115 -11.23 -10.99 23.64
C ARG A 115 -12.01 -12.26 23.31
N TYR A 116 -11.74 -13.35 24.02
CA TYR A 116 -12.51 -14.58 23.94
C TYR A 116 -13.68 -14.50 24.92
N ILE A 117 -14.79 -13.92 24.46
CA ILE A 117 -16.02 -13.73 25.24
C ILE A 117 -17.16 -14.58 24.67
N GLN A 118 -18.10 -14.99 25.53
CA GLN A 118 -19.19 -15.89 25.16
C GLN A 118 -20.21 -15.24 24.21
N GLU A 119 -20.41 -13.93 24.33
CA GLU A 119 -21.27 -13.13 23.46
C GLU A 119 -20.40 -12.08 22.75
N PRO A 120 -20.14 -12.23 21.43
CA PRO A 120 -19.26 -11.32 20.72
C PRO A 120 -19.89 -9.92 20.61
N GLU A 121 -19.09 -8.89 20.89
CA GLU A 121 -19.52 -7.49 20.76
C GLU A 121 -19.75 -7.08 19.30
N LEU A 122 -19.11 -7.78 18.36
CA LEU A 122 -19.25 -7.60 16.92
C LEU A 122 -19.48 -8.96 16.26
N THR A 123 -20.55 -9.10 15.49
CA THR A 123 -20.89 -10.35 14.77
C THR A 123 -20.64 -10.25 13.27
N ASP A 124 -20.58 -9.03 12.73
CA ASP A 124 -20.30 -8.76 11.32
C ASP A 124 -19.71 -7.35 11.12
N PHE A 125 -19.18 -7.08 9.93
CA PHE A 125 -18.64 -5.76 9.54
C PHE A 125 -19.70 -4.77 9.04
N ASN A 126 -20.95 -5.21 8.84
CA ASN A 126 -22.07 -4.34 8.47
C ASN A 126 -22.63 -3.58 9.67
N GLN A 127 -22.21 -3.92 10.87
CA GLN A 127 -22.44 -3.17 12.09
C GLN A 127 -21.73 -1.82 11.99
N LEU A 128 -22.42 -0.86 11.35
CA LEU A 128 -21.95 0.51 11.07
C LEU A 128 -21.49 1.26 12.33
N ASN A 129 -21.98 0.83 13.50
CA ASN A 129 -21.55 1.38 14.77
C ASN A 129 -20.04 1.22 15.01
N ILE A 130 -19.33 0.27 14.38
CA ILE A 130 -17.88 0.13 14.54
C ILE A 130 -17.11 1.41 14.17
N TRP A 131 -17.60 2.16 13.19
CA TRP A 131 -16.99 3.41 12.71
C TRP A 131 -17.29 4.61 13.61
N GLU A 132 -18.35 4.52 14.43
CA GLU A 132 -18.78 5.58 15.34
C GLU A 132 -18.48 5.24 16.81
N HIS A 133 -18.04 4.02 17.08
CA HIS A 133 -17.90 3.50 18.43
C HIS A 133 -16.66 4.10 19.13
N PRO A 134 -16.79 4.64 20.35
CA PRO A 134 -15.73 5.42 21.01
C PRO A 134 -14.46 4.64 21.38
N ARG A 135 -14.55 3.30 21.46
CA ARG A 135 -13.40 2.39 21.67
C ARG A 135 -12.73 1.89 20.39
N TYR A 136 -13.36 2.13 19.23
CA TYR A 136 -12.92 1.66 17.92
C TYR A 136 -12.65 2.87 17.02
N ASN A 137 -12.17 2.63 15.80
CA ASN A 137 -11.94 3.65 14.78
C ASN A 137 -11.15 4.86 15.30
N ARG A 138 -9.97 4.61 15.87
CA ARG A 138 -9.12 5.63 16.47
C ARG A 138 -8.78 6.78 15.52
N PHE A 139 -8.73 6.49 14.22
CA PHE A 139 -8.45 7.45 13.16
C PHE A 139 -9.68 8.20 12.63
N ARG A 140 -10.89 7.87 13.11
CA ARG A 140 -12.15 8.51 12.68
C ARG A 140 -12.37 8.42 11.16
N LEU A 141 -12.08 7.25 10.61
CA LEU A 141 -12.31 6.92 9.22
C LEU A 141 -13.81 6.83 8.92
N GLU A 142 -14.20 7.25 7.73
CA GLU A 142 -15.51 6.92 7.17
C GLU A 142 -15.50 5.50 6.59
N PRO A 143 -16.67 4.82 6.50
CA PRO A 143 -16.73 3.50 5.89
C PRO A 143 -16.10 3.46 4.50
N GLY A 144 -15.13 2.56 4.32
CA GLY A 144 -14.39 2.39 3.07
C GLY A 144 -13.15 3.27 2.91
N GLN A 145 -12.86 4.17 3.86
CA GLN A 145 -11.56 4.84 3.92
C GLN A 145 -10.48 3.86 4.40
N TRP A 146 -9.32 3.96 3.77
CA TRP A 146 -8.13 3.14 4.04
C TRP A 146 -7.03 3.96 4.74
N THR A 147 -6.01 3.29 5.28
CA THR A 147 -4.88 3.87 6.00
C THR A 147 -3.60 3.84 5.17
N ASP A 148 -2.45 3.72 5.84
CA ASP A 148 -1.13 3.58 5.29
C ASP A 148 -0.96 2.35 4.39
N ASP A 149 -1.54 1.18 4.73
CA ASP A 149 -1.37 -0.05 3.97
C ASP A 149 -1.69 0.16 2.49
N PHE A 150 -2.90 0.62 2.18
CA PHE A 150 -3.34 0.82 0.80
C PHE A 150 -2.85 2.14 0.21
N SER A 151 -2.64 3.19 1.01
CA SER A 151 -2.03 4.43 0.50
C SER A 151 -0.61 4.18 -0.02
N MET A 152 0.19 3.42 0.73
CA MET A 152 1.55 3.04 0.33
C MET A 152 1.56 2.00 -0.78
N ALA A 153 0.60 1.07 -0.83
CA ALA A 153 0.44 0.15 -1.97
C ALA A 153 0.19 0.91 -3.29
N GLN A 154 -0.63 1.97 -3.24
CA GLN A 154 -0.86 2.85 -4.39
C GLN A 154 0.39 3.63 -4.79
N CYS A 155 1.21 4.08 -3.83
CA CYS A 155 2.51 4.69 -4.14
C CYS A 155 3.45 3.72 -4.89
N ILE A 156 3.43 2.43 -4.53
CA ILE A 156 4.17 1.39 -5.25
C ILE A 156 3.60 1.20 -6.67
N ALA A 157 2.27 1.10 -6.80
CA ALA A 157 1.65 0.99 -8.12
C ALA A 157 2.03 2.18 -9.02
N ASP A 158 2.01 3.40 -8.49
CA ASP A 158 2.31 4.62 -9.24
C ASP A 158 3.77 4.68 -9.71
N THR A 159 4.75 4.30 -8.88
CA THR A 159 6.16 4.24 -9.33
C THR A 159 6.35 3.21 -10.46
N LEU A 160 5.73 2.03 -10.32
CA LEU A 160 5.81 0.96 -11.32
C LEU A 160 5.15 1.37 -12.64
N LEU A 161 4.00 2.03 -12.58
CA LEU A 161 3.28 2.49 -13.76
C LEU A 161 4.03 3.62 -14.49
N THR A 162 4.68 4.51 -13.75
CA THR A 162 5.49 5.61 -14.27
C THR A 162 6.73 5.11 -14.98
N HIS A 163 7.52 4.30 -14.27
CA HIS A 163 8.88 3.97 -14.69
C HIS A 163 8.98 2.63 -15.42
N LYS A 164 7.90 1.84 -15.41
CA LYS A 164 7.87 0.45 -15.88
C LYS A 164 8.87 -0.47 -15.16
N GLU A 165 9.29 -0.06 -13.97
CA GLU A 165 10.16 -0.79 -13.05
C GLU A 165 10.04 -0.13 -11.67
N LEU A 166 10.58 -0.77 -10.63
CA LEU A 166 10.63 -0.18 -9.30
C LEU A 166 11.78 0.85 -9.27
N LYS A 167 11.47 2.12 -8.96
CA LYS A 167 12.47 3.16 -8.72
C LYS A 167 12.49 3.56 -7.24
N PRO A 168 13.45 3.06 -6.43
CA PRO A 168 13.46 3.28 -4.98
C PRO A 168 13.42 4.76 -4.55
N ILE A 169 14.15 5.64 -5.25
CA ILE A 169 14.18 7.09 -4.95
C ILE A 169 12.80 7.72 -5.21
N ASP A 170 12.19 7.44 -6.35
CA ASP A 170 10.84 7.92 -6.69
C ASP A 170 9.80 7.35 -5.70
N LEU A 171 9.93 6.07 -5.31
CA LEU A 171 9.04 5.46 -4.32
C LEU A 171 9.15 6.15 -2.94
N ARG A 172 10.36 6.40 -2.45
CA ARG A 172 10.57 7.13 -1.18
C ARG A 172 10.00 8.55 -1.27
N ALA A 173 10.15 9.22 -2.41
CA ALA A 173 9.54 10.53 -2.64
C ALA A 173 8.01 10.48 -2.57
N ARG A 174 7.38 9.46 -3.17
CA ARG A 174 5.93 9.23 -3.08
C ARG A 174 5.47 8.93 -1.66
N PHE A 175 6.23 8.17 -0.88
CA PHE A 175 5.91 7.95 0.54
C PHE A 175 6.01 9.24 1.36
N CYS A 176 7.00 10.09 1.11
CA CYS A 176 7.05 11.43 1.71
C CYS A 176 5.83 12.26 1.29
N CYS A 177 5.46 12.27 0.01
CA CYS A 177 4.26 12.98 -0.46
C CYS A 177 2.98 12.42 0.15
N TRP A 178 2.88 11.10 0.36
CA TRP A 178 1.76 10.48 1.06
C TRP A 178 1.67 11.03 2.47
N TRP A 179 2.76 10.94 3.24
CA TRP A 179 2.72 11.32 4.65
C TRP A 179 2.54 12.84 4.86
N TYR A 180 3.33 13.66 4.16
CA TYR A 180 3.38 15.09 4.39
C TYR A 180 2.34 15.89 3.61
N LEU A 181 1.89 15.39 2.46
CA LEU A 181 1.02 16.12 1.54
C LEU A 181 -0.29 15.37 1.21
N GLY A 182 -0.47 14.14 1.71
CA GLY A 182 -1.69 13.35 1.53
C GLY A 182 -1.76 12.58 0.21
N TYR A 183 -0.68 12.41 -0.55
CA TYR A 183 -0.71 11.61 -1.80
C TYR A 183 -1.33 10.21 -1.62
N CYS A 184 -2.20 9.77 -2.55
CA CYS A 184 -2.92 8.47 -2.49
C CYS A 184 -3.79 8.24 -1.24
N ASN A 185 -4.18 9.29 -0.53
CA ASN A 185 -4.90 9.20 0.73
C ASN A 185 -6.43 9.14 0.54
N ALA A 186 -7.11 8.29 1.31
CA ALA A 186 -8.56 8.17 1.33
C ALA A 186 -9.30 9.49 1.66
N PHE A 187 -8.67 10.41 2.39
CA PHE A 187 -9.29 11.68 2.79
C PHE A 187 -9.50 12.66 1.63
N GLY A 188 -8.88 12.43 0.46
CA GLY A 188 -9.17 13.22 -0.74
C GLY A 188 -10.61 13.10 -1.23
N PHE A 189 -11.34 12.09 -0.76
CA PHE A 189 -12.73 11.81 -1.09
C PHE A 189 -13.73 12.27 -0.02
N ALA A 190 -13.25 12.78 1.12
CA ALA A 190 -14.11 13.23 2.21
C ALA A 190 -14.73 14.62 1.93
N GLU A 191 -15.97 14.83 2.35
CA GLU A 191 -16.64 16.14 2.27
C GLU A 191 -16.09 17.13 3.32
N ASP A 192 -15.74 16.64 4.51
CA ASP A 192 -15.06 17.41 5.56
C ASP A 192 -13.54 17.21 5.52
N GLN A 193 -12.85 18.19 4.92
CA GLN A 193 -11.39 18.19 4.76
C GLN A 193 -10.66 18.92 5.90
N THR A 194 -11.36 19.39 6.93
CA THR A 194 -10.82 20.44 7.80
C THR A 194 -9.87 19.97 8.91
N THR A 195 -9.69 18.67 9.14
CA THR A 195 -8.86 18.17 10.26
C THR A 195 -8.07 16.88 10.02
N ARG A 196 -7.99 16.34 8.81
CA ARG A 196 -7.39 15.01 8.57
C ARG A 196 -5.98 15.12 7.96
N ALA A 197 -5.08 14.24 8.39
CA ALA A 197 -3.75 14.04 7.81
C ALA A 197 -3.59 12.55 7.51
N SER A 198 -2.54 12.14 6.80
CA SER A 198 -2.22 10.71 6.67
C SER A 198 -2.12 10.03 8.04
N VAL A 199 -2.60 8.79 8.12
CA VAL A 199 -2.71 7.99 9.35
C VAL A 199 -2.01 6.65 9.19
N GLY A 200 -1.77 5.96 10.31
CA GLY A 200 -1.17 4.62 10.33
C GLY A 200 0.36 4.55 10.35
N LEU A 201 1.07 5.67 10.19
CA LEU A 201 2.54 5.66 10.08
C LEU A 201 3.26 4.95 11.25
N GLY A 202 3.88 3.82 10.93
CA GLY A 202 4.78 3.08 11.82
C GLY A 202 6.15 3.75 12.02
N GLY A 203 6.81 3.43 13.15
CA GLY A 203 8.09 4.04 13.55
C GLY A 203 9.22 3.89 12.52
N ASN A 204 9.41 2.69 11.95
CA ASN A 204 10.44 2.45 10.92
C ASN A 204 10.25 3.31 9.68
N ILE A 205 9.00 3.41 9.22
CA ILE A 205 8.65 4.24 8.07
C ILE A 205 8.94 5.69 8.42
N SER A 206 8.52 6.17 9.60
CA SER A 206 8.81 7.53 10.06
C SER A 206 10.30 7.86 10.05
N TYR A 207 11.16 6.97 10.55
CA TYR A 207 12.62 7.17 10.53
C TYR A 207 13.16 7.22 9.10
N SER A 208 12.72 6.31 8.22
CA SER A 208 13.13 6.31 6.82
C SER A 208 12.69 7.58 6.08
N LEU A 209 11.46 8.08 6.31
CA LEU A 209 11.00 9.32 5.67
C LEU A 209 11.83 10.51 6.13
N TYR A 210 12.13 10.61 7.43
CA TYR A 210 12.97 11.66 7.98
C TYR A 210 14.39 11.64 7.41
N GLU A 211 14.99 10.46 7.28
CA GLU A 211 16.29 10.27 6.61
C GLU A 211 16.24 10.76 5.16
N PHE A 212 15.20 10.37 4.42
CA PHE A 212 15.07 10.69 3.00
C PHE A 212 14.85 12.18 2.74
N VAL A 213 14.04 12.85 3.58
CA VAL A 213 13.84 14.31 3.50
C VAL A 213 15.18 15.05 3.66
N LYS A 214 16.09 14.55 4.50
CA LYS A 214 17.43 15.13 4.68
C LYS A 214 18.39 14.79 3.56
N ASN A 215 18.27 13.61 2.96
CA ASN A 215 19.14 13.17 1.89
C ASN A 215 18.36 12.38 0.82
N PRO A 216 17.73 13.09 -0.14
CA PRO A 216 16.87 12.49 -1.18
C PRO A 216 17.61 11.63 -2.22
N THR A 217 18.91 11.42 -2.04
CA THR A 217 19.73 10.59 -2.94
C THR A 217 19.85 9.14 -2.49
N ILE A 218 19.43 8.82 -1.26
CA ILE A 218 19.57 7.48 -0.67
C ILE A 218 18.40 6.58 -1.12
N PRO A 219 18.63 5.53 -1.94
CA PRO A 219 17.56 4.69 -2.46
C PRO A 219 16.94 3.75 -1.42
N PHE A 220 17.73 3.29 -0.46
CA PHE A 220 17.34 2.31 0.56
C PHE A 220 17.70 2.83 1.95
N THR A 221 16.80 2.65 2.92
CA THR A 221 16.98 3.23 4.25
C THR A 221 18.26 2.71 4.91
N LEU A 222 19.00 3.61 5.55
CA LEU A 222 20.09 3.25 6.47
C LEU A 222 19.65 3.37 7.93
N SER A 223 18.47 3.97 8.16
CA SER A 223 17.84 4.16 9.45
C SER A 223 17.08 2.91 9.89
N GLY A 224 17.02 2.72 11.21
CA GLY A 224 16.46 1.52 11.86
C GLY A 224 17.55 0.56 12.32
N ASP A 225 17.15 -0.67 12.63
CA ASP A 225 18.08 -1.78 12.88
C ASP A 225 17.69 -3.00 12.02
N LEU A 226 18.58 -4.00 12.01
CA LEU A 226 18.41 -5.24 11.24
C LEU A 226 17.40 -6.21 11.85
N ASN A 227 16.95 -5.97 13.09
CA ASN A 227 16.10 -6.86 13.87
C ASN A 227 14.65 -6.36 13.95
N THR A 228 14.34 -5.19 13.41
CA THR A 228 13.00 -4.62 13.46
C THR A 228 12.17 -5.12 12.28
N SER A 229 11.30 -6.10 12.54
CA SER A 229 10.46 -6.79 11.55
C SER A 229 9.00 -6.35 11.57
N GLY A 230 8.76 -5.04 11.69
CA GLY A 230 7.41 -4.49 11.60
C GLY A 230 6.74 -4.81 10.25
N ASN A 231 5.41 -4.90 10.23
CA ASN A 231 4.62 -5.24 9.03
C ASN A 231 4.64 -4.15 7.93
N GLY A 232 5.23 -2.99 8.20
CA GLY A 232 5.14 -1.78 7.38
C GLY A 232 5.59 -1.91 5.92
N SER A 233 6.46 -2.88 5.61
CA SER A 233 6.85 -3.18 4.23
C SER A 233 6.00 -4.24 3.55
N VAL A 234 5.49 -5.23 4.28
CA VAL A 234 4.71 -6.34 3.71
C VAL A 234 3.27 -5.93 3.41
N MET A 235 2.67 -5.08 4.25
CA MET A 235 1.28 -4.64 4.14
C MET A 235 0.96 -3.85 2.85
N ARG A 236 1.98 -3.25 2.23
CA ARG A 236 1.87 -2.45 1.00
C ARG A 236 2.25 -3.20 -0.28
N ASN A 237 2.61 -4.47 -0.18
CA ASN A 237 3.36 -5.19 -1.22
C ASN A 237 2.50 -5.66 -2.43
N SER A 238 1.18 -5.48 -2.39
CA SER A 238 0.21 -6.04 -3.36
C SER A 238 0.48 -5.71 -4.83
N ALA A 239 0.98 -4.51 -5.15
CA ALA A 239 1.25 -4.10 -6.52
C ALA A 239 2.44 -4.84 -7.18
N ILE A 240 3.40 -5.34 -6.39
CA ILE A 240 4.62 -6.01 -6.88
C ILE A 240 4.31 -7.30 -7.65
N PRO A 241 3.65 -8.32 -7.07
CA PRO A 241 3.38 -9.58 -7.76
C PRO A 241 2.52 -9.39 -9.02
N ILE A 242 1.63 -8.39 -9.03
CA ILE A 242 0.77 -8.06 -10.17
C ILE A 242 1.63 -7.51 -11.32
N PHE A 243 2.41 -6.47 -11.06
CA PHE A 243 3.21 -5.81 -12.09
C PHE A 243 4.26 -6.76 -12.67
N TYR A 244 4.98 -7.47 -11.80
CA TYR A 244 6.07 -8.35 -12.21
C TYR A 244 5.61 -9.73 -12.70
N TYR A 245 4.30 -10.03 -12.72
CA TYR A 245 3.78 -11.31 -13.18
C TYR A 245 4.30 -11.68 -14.58
N LYS A 246 4.32 -10.71 -15.51
CA LYS A 246 4.80 -10.89 -16.88
C LYS A 246 6.33 -10.97 -17.01
N TYR A 247 7.07 -10.62 -15.95
CA TYR A 247 8.52 -10.55 -15.93
C TYR A 247 9.15 -11.73 -15.18
N GLY A 248 8.33 -12.58 -14.56
CA GLY A 248 8.77 -13.78 -13.85
C GLY A 248 8.92 -13.60 -12.35
N LEU A 249 8.89 -14.73 -11.64
CA LEU A 249 8.87 -14.81 -10.18
C LEU A 249 10.13 -14.20 -9.54
N ASP A 250 11.31 -14.43 -10.11
CA ASP A 250 12.57 -13.88 -9.58
C ASP A 250 12.60 -12.35 -9.62
N ALA A 251 12.12 -11.75 -10.72
CA ALA A 251 12.00 -10.30 -10.84
C ALA A 251 10.99 -9.74 -9.82
N ALA A 252 9.87 -10.44 -9.62
CA ALA A 252 8.87 -10.06 -8.62
C ALA A 252 9.46 -10.10 -7.20
N MET A 253 10.13 -11.19 -6.82
CA MET A 253 10.76 -11.33 -5.50
C MET A 253 11.88 -10.30 -5.30
N LYS A 254 12.71 -10.04 -6.32
CA LYS A 254 13.74 -8.99 -6.25
C LYS A 254 13.11 -7.62 -5.95
N ALA A 255 12.07 -7.25 -6.68
CA ALA A 255 11.37 -5.98 -6.46
C ALA A 255 10.68 -5.92 -5.08
N ALA A 256 10.15 -7.04 -4.58
CA ALA A 256 9.56 -7.13 -3.25
C ALA A 256 10.59 -6.90 -2.14
N TYR A 257 11.79 -7.47 -2.30
CA TYR A 257 12.91 -7.23 -1.40
C TYR A 257 13.32 -5.75 -1.45
N GLU A 258 13.55 -5.21 -2.65
CA GLU A 258 13.99 -3.82 -2.84
C GLU A 258 12.97 -2.80 -2.31
N GLN A 259 11.67 -2.99 -2.53
CA GLN A 259 10.65 -2.07 -2.00
C GLN A 259 10.66 -2.09 -0.46
N SER A 260 10.88 -3.23 0.18
CA SER A 260 10.97 -3.31 1.64
C SER A 260 12.12 -2.45 2.17
N LYS A 261 13.31 -2.61 1.56
CA LYS A 261 14.55 -1.88 1.92
C LYS A 261 14.45 -0.37 1.77
N THR A 262 13.44 0.17 1.09
CA THR A 262 13.20 1.62 1.07
C THR A 262 12.86 2.19 2.45
N THR A 263 12.31 1.38 3.36
CA THR A 263 11.85 1.84 4.68
C THR A 263 12.22 0.94 5.85
N HIS A 264 12.60 -0.31 5.58
CA HIS A 264 12.95 -1.29 6.60
C HIS A 264 14.37 -1.80 6.34
N GLN A 265 15.26 -1.66 7.33
CA GLN A 265 16.61 -2.17 7.22
C GLN A 265 16.68 -3.69 7.47
N GLY A 266 15.76 -4.26 8.25
CA GLY A 266 15.72 -5.70 8.53
C GLY A 266 15.51 -6.56 7.29
N ASP A 267 16.33 -7.62 7.18
CA ASP A 267 16.23 -8.57 6.07
C ASP A 267 15.01 -9.49 6.22
N GLU A 268 14.57 -9.77 7.44
CA GLU A 268 13.34 -10.54 7.68
C GLU A 268 12.12 -9.85 7.06
N ALA A 269 11.95 -8.54 7.28
CA ALA A 269 10.87 -7.77 6.65
C ALA A 269 10.92 -7.84 5.11
N ALA A 270 12.12 -7.86 4.51
CA ALA A 270 12.29 -7.96 3.07
C ALA A 270 12.06 -9.39 2.53
N GLU A 271 12.47 -10.42 3.26
CA GLU A 271 12.20 -11.81 2.93
C GLU A 271 10.70 -12.16 3.10
N LEU A 272 10.00 -11.55 4.07
CA LEU A 272 8.54 -11.67 4.18
C LEU A 272 7.80 -11.02 2.99
N CYS A 273 8.32 -9.92 2.45
CA CYS A 273 7.80 -9.34 1.20
C CYS A 273 8.02 -10.30 0.01
N ARG A 274 9.18 -10.97 -0.06
CA ARG A 274 9.43 -12.01 -1.07
C ARG A 274 8.47 -13.17 -0.91
N LEU A 275 8.24 -13.64 0.32
CA LEU A 275 7.31 -14.73 0.62
C LEU A 275 5.88 -14.40 0.20
N LEU A 276 5.35 -13.23 0.59
CA LEU A 276 4.01 -12.80 0.18
C LEU A 276 3.90 -12.64 -1.33
N THR A 277 4.95 -12.13 -1.99
CA THR A 277 5.01 -12.03 -3.46
C THR A 277 4.96 -13.40 -4.11
N PHE A 278 5.69 -14.37 -3.59
CA PHE A 278 5.66 -15.75 -4.07
C PHE A 278 4.25 -16.34 -3.98
N VAL A 279 3.60 -16.21 -2.82
CA VAL A 279 2.22 -16.67 -2.58
C VAL A 279 1.26 -16.04 -3.59
N CYS A 280 1.31 -14.71 -3.74
CA CYS A 280 0.45 -13.99 -4.67
C CYS A 280 0.71 -14.40 -6.13
N PHE A 281 1.98 -14.51 -6.54
CA PHE A 281 2.38 -14.89 -7.90
C PHE A 281 1.88 -16.29 -8.25
N LYS A 282 2.10 -17.27 -7.37
CA LYS A 282 1.59 -18.64 -7.53
C LYS A 282 0.06 -18.68 -7.49
N GLY A 283 -0.56 -17.84 -6.68
CA GLY A 283 -2.02 -17.65 -6.65
C GLY A 283 -2.56 -17.19 -8.01
N ILE A 284 -1.95 -16.18 -8.62
CA ILE A 284 -2.30 -15.71 -9.98
C ILE A 284 -2.16 -16.86 -10.98
N GLN A 285 -1.05 -17.61 -10.94
CA GLN A 285 -0.77 -18.68 -11.90
C GLN A 285 -1.70 -19.89 -11.77
N THR A 286 -1.97 -20.34 -10.54
CA THR A 286 -2.62 -21.65 -10.30
C THR A 286 -4.10 -21.54 -10.01
N GLY A 287 -4.54 -20.47 -9.34
CA GLY A 287 -5.89 -20.36 -8.80
C GLY A 287 -6.26 -21.44 -7.78
N ASP A 288 -5.27 -22.15 -7.23
CA ASP A 288 -5.47 -23.31 -6.37
C ASP A 288 -4.62 -23.17 -5.11
N LYS A 289 -5.30 -23.04 -3.97
CA LYS A 289 -4.66 -22.86 -2.67
C LYS A 289 -3.69 -23.98 -2.33
N SER A 290 -4.05 -25.24 -2.60
CA SER A 290 -3.19 -26.39 -2.29
C SER A 290 -1.90 -26.34 -3.10
N LYS A 291 -2.00 -26.03 -4.40
CA LYS A 291 -0.81 -25.89 -5.25
C LYS A 291 0.11 -24.75 -4.83
N VAL A 292 -0.45 -23.64 -4.32
CA VAL A 292 0.36 -22.54 -3.78
C VAL A 292 1.18 -23.01 -2.57
N PHE A 293 0.56 -23.76 -1.65
CA PHE A 293 1.25 -24.31 -0.48
C PHE A 293 2.27 -25.39 -0.85
N ASP A 294 1.96 -26.29 -1.79
CA ASP A 294 2.91 -27.29 -2.27
C ASP A 294 4.15 -26.62 -2.89
N SER A 295 3.94 -25.56 -3.68
CA SER A 295 5.04 -24.78 -4.28
C SER A 295 5.90 -24.05 -3.25
N LEU A 296 5.35 -23.63 -2.10
CA LEU A 296 6.13 -22.95 -1.05
C LEU A 296 7.24 -23.85 -0.50
N GLU A 297 6.93 -25.11 -0.24
CA GLU A 297 7.89 -26.07 0.30
C GLU A 297 9.00 -26.38 -0.69
N THR A 298 8.66 -26.51 -1.99
CA THR A 298 9.59 -27.00 -3.00
C THR A 298 10.32 -25.91 -3.79
N GLU A 299 9.78 -24.69 -3.88
CA GLU A 299 10.30 -23.65 -4.77
C GLU A 299 10.67 -22.34 -4.08
N PHE A 300 10.16 -22.06 -2.86
CA PHE A 300 10.57 -20.86 -2.12
C PHE A 300 11.78 -21.15 -1.23
N THR A 301 12.80 -20.30 -1.32
CA THR A 301 14.00 -20.40 -0.48
C THR A 301 14.32 -19.03 0.13
N SER A 302 14.50 -19.02 1.45
CA SER A 302 15.03 -17.88 2.20
C SER A 302 16.41 -18.23 2.76
N LYS A 303 17.23 -17.21 2.97
CA LYS A 303 18.50 -17.33 3.72
C LYS A 303 18.30 -17.22 5.22
N LEU A 304 17.13 -16.76 5.66
CA LEU A 304 16.79 -16.59 7.07
C LEU A 304 16.05 -17.81 7.58
N TYR A 305 16.50 -18.33 8.72
CA TYR A 305 15.91 -19.50 9.35
C TYR A 305 14.43 -19.29 9.70
N SER A 306 14.07 -18.16 10.33
CA SER A 306 12.69 -17.85 10.74
C SER A 306 11.73 -17.86 9.54
N VAL A 307 12.10 -17.18 8.45
CA VAL A 307 11.28 -17.11 7.23
C VAL A 307 11.22 -18.46 6.52
N SER A 308 12.29 -19.26 6.57
CA SER A 308 12.29 -20.62 6.03
C SER A 308 11.35 -21.55 6.81
N CYS A 309 11.30 -21.41 8.15
CA CYS A 309 10.36 -22.14 8.99
C CYS A 309 8.92 -21.72 8.67
N LEU A 310 8.65 -20.42 8.60
CA LEU A 310 7.34 -19.88 8.24
C LEU A 310 6.85 -20.40 6.88
N ALA A 311 7.72 -20.36 5.85
CA ALA A 311 7.38 -20.84 4.51
C ALA A 311 7.03 -22.35 4.48
N LYS A 312 7.61 -23.13 5.39
CA LYS A 312 7.40 -24.58 5.52
C LYS A 312 6.36 -24.95 6.57
N SER A 313 5.72 -23.98 7.20
CA SER A 313 4.79 -24.20 8.34
C SER A 313 5.43 -25.02 9.47
N LEU A 314 6.70 -24.76 9.77
CA LEU A 314 7.44 -25.37 10.87
C LEU A 314 7.50 -24.42 12.06
N ASP A 315 7.47 -24.98 13.27
CA ASP A 315 7.75 -24.23 14.49
C ASP A 315 9.21 -23.73 14.47
N GLU A 316 9.42 -22.49 14.90
CA GLU A 316 10.75 -21.92 15.00
C GLU A 316 11.45 -22.42 16.28
N GLU A 317 12.43 -23.32 16.11
CA GLU A 317 13.29 -23.78 17.21
C GLU A 317 14.46 -22.82 17.48
N GLU A 318 15.16 -23.00 18.61
CA GLU A 318 16.36 -22.23 18.92
C GLU A 318 17.45 -22.42 17.85
N HIS A 319 17.93 -21.32 17.27
CA HIS A 319 18.86 -21.28 16.15
C HIS A 319 19.88 -20.14 16.34
N GLU A 320 21.08 -20.27 15.78
CA GLU A 320 22.12 -19.21 15.93
C GLU A 320 21.65 -17.84 15.39
N GLU A 321 20.73 -17.84 14.41
CA GLU A 321 20.16 -16.63 13.79
C GLU A 321 19.05 -15.97 14.61
N ASN A 322 18.41 -16.67 15.55
CA ASN A 322 17.34 -16.12 16.40
C ASN A 322 17.73 -15.97 17.89
N LYS A 323 18.98 -16.32 18.24
CA LYS A 323 19.53 -16.09 19.58
C LYS A 323 19.55 -14.60 19.93
N GLY A 324 18.78 -14.23 20.95
CA GLY A 324 18.70 -12.87 21.49
C GLY A 324 17.57 -12.01 20.91
N ILE A 325 16.79 -12.53 19.96
CA ILE A 325 15.54 -11.91 19.51
C ILE A 325 14.46 -12.35 20.50
N ARG A 326 13.99 -11.42 21.35
CA ARG A 326 12.83 -11.69 22.21
C ARG A 326 11.58 -11.45 21.37
N HIS A 327 10.85 -12.53 21.05
CA HIS A 327 9.51 -12.45 20.47
C HIS A 327 8.50 -11.83 21.45
#